data_AF-A0A4Q1FRV2-F1
#
_entry.id   AF-A0A4Q1FRV2-F1
#
_cell.length_a   1.000
_cell.length_b   1.000
_cell.length_c   1.000
_cell.angle_alpha   90.00
_cell.angle_beta   90.00
_cell.angle_gamma   90.00
#
_symmetry.space_group_name_H-M   'P 1'
#
loop_
_entity.id
_entity.type
_entity.pdbx_description
1 polymer ?
#
loop_
_entity_poly.entity_id
_entity_poly.type
_entity_poly.pdbx_seq_one_letter_code
_entity_poly.pdbx_strand_id
1 'polypeptide(L)'
;MKTLINDSIEDLEAALKSSSYLQEKFKINPVEAIKNMEIRNPKDTDYWIYRIIVIMLGLTIIAIIAGLILLSFWSDGKPDSQLVTIFATISSGAIGALAGLLSPSPRK
;
A
#
# COMPACT_ATOMS: atom_id res chain seq x y z
N MET A 1 -23.78 -9.66 -1.63
CA MET A 1 -23.14 -8.45 -1.06
C MET A 1 -22.16 -8.92 0.00
N LYS A 2 -20.86 -8.60 -0.13
CA LYS A 2 -19.81 -9.00 0.81
C LYS A 2 -19.49 -7.80 1.70
N THR A 3 -19.69 -7.93 3.01
CA THR A 3 -19.43 -6.89 4.00
C THR A 3 -17.94 -6.93 4.39
N LEU A 4 -17.28 -5.77 4.27
CA LEU A 4 -15.88 -5.55 4.63
C LEU A 4 -15.81 -5.36 6.15
N ILE A 5 -14.87 -6.04 6.83
CA ILE A 5 -14.65 -5.92 8.28
C ILE A 5 -13.27 -5.30 8.51
N ASN A 6 -13.27 -4.05 8.94
CA ASN A 6 -12.13 -3.23 9.32
C ASN A 6 -11.92 -3.35 10.85
N ASP A 7 -11.59 -4.54 11.38
CA ASP A 7 -11.16 -4.76 12.78
C ASP A 7 -12.00 -4.05 13.88
N SER A 8 -13.26 -3.68 13.60
CA SER A 8 -14.12 -2.89 14.49
C SER A 8 -15.34 -3.70 14.89
N ILE A 9 -15.77 -3.52 16.13
CA ILE A 9 -16.97 -4.15 16.70
C ILE A 9 -18.23 -3.82 15.86
N GLU A 10 -18.23 -2.69 15.16
CA GLU A 10 -19.33 -2.26 14.27
C GLU A 10 -19.50 -3.18 13.06
N ASP A 11 -18.41 -3.68 12.50
CA ASP A 11 -18.46 -4.57 11.34
C ASP A 11 -18.88 -5.99 11.75
N LEU A 12 -18.48 -6.42 12.95
CA LEU A 12 -18.96 -7.65 13.56
C LEU A 12 -20.48 -7.56 13.81
N GLU A 13 -20.96 -6.41 14.30
CA GLU A 13 -22.39 -6.16 14.49
C GLU A 13 -23.15 -6.21 13.16
N ALA A 14 -22.61 -5.62 12.10
CA ALA A 14 -23.21 -5.66 10.76
C ALA A 14 -23.25 -7.09 10.17
N ALA A 15 -22.18 -7.87 10.34
CA ALA A 15 -22.12 -9.27 9.91
C ALA A 15 -23.08 -10.19 10.71
N LEU A 16 -23.23 -9.93 12.01
CA LEU A 16 -24.19 -10.64 12.85
C LEU A 16 -25.63 -10.25 12.50
N LYS A 17 -25.92 -8.97 12.23
CA LYS A 17 -27.26 -8.53 11.82
C LYS A 17 -27.68 -9.07 10.45
N SER A 18 -26.72 -9.24 9.53
CA SER A 18 -27.01 -9.67 8.15
C SER A 18 -27.15 -11.18 7.96
N SER A 19 -26.70 -12.02 8.91
CA SER A 19 -26.80 -13.48 8.74
C SER A 19 -27.27 -14.22 9.99
N SER A 20 -28.43 -14.88 9.85
CA SER A 20 -29.01 -15.71 10.91
C SER A 20 -28.11 -16.90 11.30
N TYR A 21 -27.35 -17.44 10.35
CA TYR A 21 -26.36 -18.49 10.57
C TYR A 21 -25.19 -18.07 11.47
N LEU A 22 -24.65 -16.84 11.30
CA LEU A 22 -23.59 -16.35 12.19
C LEU A 22 -24.14 -16.07 13.59
N GLN A 23 -25.39 -15.59 13.72
CA GLN A 23 -26.01 -15.41 15.04
C GLN A 23 -26.13 -16.71 15.82
N GLU A 24 -26.54 -17.78 15.15
CA GLU A 24 -26.71 -19.09 15.79
C GLU A 24 -25.35 -19.66 16.23
N LYS A 25 -24.35 -19.61 15.34
CA LYS A 25 -22.98 -20.02 15.69
C LYS A 25 -22.34 -19.16 16.78
N PHE A 26 -22.59 -17.85 16.77
CA PHE A 26 -22.09 -16.94 17.80
C PHE A 26 -22.75 -17.18 19.16
N LYS A 27 -24.04 -17.56 19.20
CA LYS A 27 -24.73 -17.96 20.43
C LYS A 27 -24.21 -19.27 21.01
N ILE A 28 -23.86 -20.24 20.15
CA ILE A 28 -23.38 -21.55 20.57
C ILE A 28 -21.93 -21.47 21.08
N ASN A 29 -21.05 -20.81 20.32
CA ASN A 29 -19.66 -20.63 20.71
C ASN A 29 -19.07 -19.34 20.11
N PRO A 30 -19.10 -18.22 20.84
CA PRO A 30 -18.69 -16.92 20.31
C PRO A 30 -17.21 -16.88 19.94
N VAL A 31 -16.35 -17.58 20.69
CA VAL A 31 -14.89 -17.60 20.46
C VAL A 31 -14.55 -18.34 19.17
N GLU A 32 -15.21 -19.47 18.91
CA GLU A 32 -15.00 -20.25 17.68
C GLU A 32 -15.64 -19.58 16.46
N ALA A 33 -16.76 -18.88 16.64
CA ALA A 33 -17.37 -18.07 15.59
C ALA A 33 -16.42 -16.95 15.13
N ILE A 34 -15.79 -16.22 16.06
CA ILE A 34 -14.82 -15.17 15.74
C ILE A 34 -13.53 -15.75 15.15
N LYS A 35 -13.04 -16.89 15.66
CA LYS A 35 -11.81 -17.52 15.15
C LYS A 35 -11.94 -18.00 13.69
N ASN A 36 -13.14 -18.41 13.29
CA ASN A 36 -13.45 -18.82 11.90
C ASN A 36 -13.92 -17.66 11.01
N MET A 37 -14.00 -16.44 11.55
CA MET A 37 -14.16 -15.24 10.72
C MET A 37 -12.82 -14.99 10.05
N GLU A 38 -12.76 -15.34 8.77
CA GLU A 38 -11.63 -15.05 7.89
C GLU A 38 -11.54 -13.53 7.77
N ILE A 39 -10.67 -12.91 8.57
CA ILE A 39 -10.31 -11.50 8.45
C ILE A 39 -9.65 -11.36 7.08
N ARG A 40 -10.46 -11.10 6.06
CA ARG A 40 -9.99 -10.73 4.73
C ARG A 40 -9.39 -9.35 4.86
N ASN A 41 -8.11 -9.33 5.21
CA ASN A 41 -7.33 -8.11 5.23
C ASN A 41 -7.49 -7.45 3.85
N PRO A 42 -7.96 -6.20 3.77
CA PRO A 42 -8.08 -5.51 2.48
C PRO A 42 -6.75 -5.43 1.72
N LYS A 43 -5.61 -5.60 2.42
CA LYS A 43 -4.29 -5.78 1.83
C LYS A 43 -4.15 -6.98 0.89
N ASP A 44 -4.93 -8.05 1.09
CA ASP A 44 -4.89 -9.24 0.23
C ASP A 44 -5.81 -9.13 -1.00
N THR A 45 -6.63 -8.08 -1.07
CA THR A 45 -7.64 -7.95 -2.12
C THR A 45 -7.10 -7.25 -3.38
N ASP A 46 -5.96 -6.55 -3.31
CA ASP A 46 -5.56 -5.73 -4.46
C ASP A 46 -4.03 -5.63 -4.68
N TYR A 47 -3.43 -6.76 -5.08
CA TYR A 47 -2.08 -6.78 -5.66
C TYR A 47 -1.92 -5.80 -6.83
N TRP A 48 -3.01 -5.44 -7.51
CA TRP A 48 -3.03 -4.52 -8.62
C TRP A 48 -2.76 -3.09 -8.15
N ILE A 49 -3.39 -2.62 -7.07
CA ILE A 49 -3.11 -1.31 -6.46
C ILE A 49 -1.63 -1.18 -6.08
N TYR A 50 -1.08 -2.20 -5.41
CA TYR A 50 0.34 -2.19 -5.05
C TYR A 50 1.23 -2.11 -6.30
N ARG A 51 0.91 -2.90 -7.34
CA ARG A 51 1.67 -2.93 -8.60
C ARG A 51 1.59 -1.60 -9.35
N ILE A 52 0.41 -0.95 -9.38
CA ILE A 52 0.22 0.36 -10.02
C ILE A 52 1.05 1.43 -9.31
N ILE A 53 1.01 1.46 -7.97
CA ILE A 53 1.76 2.45 -7.18
C ILE A 53 3.27 2.29 -7.43
N VAL A 54 3.78 1.06 -7.39
CA VAL A 54 5.21 0.78 -7.62
C VAL A 54 5.62 1.14 -9.06
N ILE A 55 4.79 0.82 -10.06
CA ILE A 55 5.07 1.17 -11.47
C ILE A 55 5.08 2.69 -11.66
N MET A 56 4.11 3.42 -11.09
CA MET A 56 4.02 4.88 -11.22
C MET A 56 5.18 5.58 -10.51
N LEU A 57 5.55 5.13 -9.31
CA LEU A 57 6.73 5.64 -8.59
C LEU A 57 8.02 5.34 -9.36
N GLY A 58 8.18 4.13 -9.88
CA GLY A 58 9.33 3.74 -10.69
C GLY A 58 9.46 4.57 -11.97
N LEU A 59 8.37 4.75 -12.72
CA LEU A 59 8.34 5.60 -13.92
C LEU A 59 8.69 7.05 -13.60
N THR A 60 8.22 7.57 -12.47
CA THR A 60 8.53 8.94 -12.04
C THR A 60 10.02 9.11 -11.80
N ILE A 61 10.68 8.16 -11.12
CA ILE A 61 12.12 8.19 -10.87
C ILE A 61 12.89 8.14 -12.20
N ILE A 62 12.50 7.25 -13.12
CA ILE A 62 13.14 7.14 -14.44
C ILE A 62 12.98 8.44 -15.23
N ALA A 63 11.80 9.06 -15.21
CA ALA A 63 11.54 10.34 -15.88
C ALA A 63 12.40 11.47 -15.30
N ILE A 64 12.59 11.52 -13.98
CA ILE A 64 13.47 12.48 -13.30
C ILE A 64 14.93 12.30 -13.77
N ILE A 65 15.42 11.07 -13.78
CA ILE A 65 16.80 10.77 -14.24
C ILE A 65 16.98 11.18 -15.70
N ALA A 66 16.03 10.83 -16.57
CA ALA A 66 16.07 11.21 -17.99
C ALA A 66 16.04 12.75 -18.17
N GLY A 67 15.20 13.45 -17.39
CA GLY A 67 15.13 14.91 -17.40
C GLY A 67 16.44 15.58 -16.97
N LEU A 68 17.12 15.05 -15.95
CA LEU A 68 18.44 15.54 -15.52
C LEU A 68 19.52 15.33 -16.58
N ILE A 69 19.52 14.16 -17.24
CA ILE A 69 20.45 13.87 -18.33
C ILE A 69 20.22 14.86 -19.48
N LEU A 70 18.96 15.05 -19.89
CA LEU A 70 18.60 15.97 -20.97
C LEU A 70 18.98 17.43 -20.64
N LEU A 71 18.72 17.86 -19.40
CA LEU A 71 19.10 19.19 -18.93
C LEU A 71 20.63 19.38 -18.93
N SER A 72 21.39 18.36 -18.52
CA SER A 72 22.85 18.41 -18.55
C SER A 72 23.42 18.51 -19.97
N PHE A 73 22.76 17.90 -20.95
CA PHE A 73 23.12 18.03 -22.37
C PHE A 73 22.80 19.42 -22.91
N TRP A 74 21.68 20.02 -22.49
CA TRP A 74 21.26 21.34 -22.99
C TRP A 74 22.01 22.51 -22.34
N SER A 75 22.56 22.34 -21.15
CA SER A 75 23.32 23.37 -20.42
C SER A 75 24.85 23.30 -20.62
N ASP A 76 25.33 22.76 -21.74
CA ASP A 76 26.78 22.63 -22.05
C ASP A 76 27.60 22.02 -20.90
N GLY A 77 27.04 21.03 -20.19
CA GLY A 77 27.72 20.36 -19.09
C GLY A 77 27.88 21.19 -17.81
N LYS A 78 27.20 22.35 -17.69
CA LYS A 78 27.09 23.11 -16.43
C LYS A 78 25.65 23.09 -15.90
N PRO A 79 25.13 21.92 -15.49
CA PRO A 79 23.87 21.89 -14.77
C PRO A 79 24.03 22.64 -13.45
N ASP A 80 23.00 23.40 -13.07
CA ASP A 80 22.97 24.06 -11.77
C ASP A 80 23.12 23.01 -10.66
N SER A 81 24.25 23.06 -9.94
CA SER A 81 24.59 22.13 -8.87
C SER A 81 23.51 22.06 -7.79
N GLN A 82 22.79 23.15 -7.56
CA GLN A 82 21.68 23.21 -6.61
C GLN A 82 20.50 22.38 -7.11
N LEU A 83 20.19 22.46 -8.41
CA LEU A 83 19.12 21.70 -9.03
C LEU A 83 19.42 20.20 -8.97
N VAL A 84 20.64 19.80 -9.33
CA VAL A 84 21.09 18.40 -9.24
C VAL A 84 20.96 17.87 -7.82
N THR A 85 21.34 18.67 -6.82
CA THR A 85 21.26 18.29 -5.39
C THR A 85 19.80 18.12 -4.93
N ILE A 86 18.90 19.03 -5.31
CA ILE A 86 17.47 18.92 -4.98
C ILE A 86 16.89 17.64 -5.58
N PHE A 87 17.17 17.38 -6.86
CA PHE A 87 16.69 16.19 -7.53
C PHE A 87 17.26 14.88 -6.96
N ALA A 88 18.55 14.85 -6.62
CA ALA A 88 19.17 13.69 -5.97
C ALA A 88 18.55 13.42 -4.59
N THR A 89 18.24 14.48 -3.82
CA THR A 89 17.61 14.38 -2.51
C THR A 89 16.19 13.81 -2.60
N ILE A 90 15.38 14.31 -3.53
CA ILE A 90 14.02 13.80 -3.77
C ILE A 90 14.06 12.34 -4.23
N SER A 91 14.98 12.02 -5.15
CA SER A 91 15.14 10.66 -5.67
C SER A 91 15.52 9.67 -4.56
N SER A 92 16.45 10.05 -3.69
CA SER A 92 16.86 9.25 -2.53
C SER A 92 15.69 9.01 -1.56
N GLY A 93 14.92 10.06 -1.25
CA GLY A 93 13.72 9.95 -0.41
C GLY A 93 12.63 9.05 -1.01
N ALA A 94 12.39 9.14 -2.32
CA ALA A 94 11.42 8.29 -3.02
C ALA A 94 11.85 6.81 -3.04
N ILE A 95 13.14 6.52 -3.24
CA ILE A 95 13.68 5.16 -3.16
C ILE A 95 13.55 4.60 -1.74
N GLY A 96 13.83 5.41 -0.72
CA GLY A 96 13.65 5.02 0.69
C GLY A 96 12.18 4.69 1.03
N ALA A 97 11.23 5.49 0.54
CA ALA A 97 9.80 5.24 0.71
C ALA A 97 9.35 3.95 0.01
N LEU A 98 9.85 3.69 -1.21
CA LEU A 98 9.63 2.41 -1.90
C LEU A 98 10.19 1.25 -1.09
N ALA A 99 11.44 1.32 -0.62
CA ALA A 99 12.03 0.27 0.20
C ALA A 99 11.20 0.00 1.47
N GLY A 100 10.64 1.05 2.10
CA GLY A 100 9.72 0.92 3.22
C GLY A 100 8.40 0.22 2.86
N LEU A 101 7.79 0.56 1.72
CA LEU A 101 6.55 -0.07 1.23
C LEU A 101 6.76 -1.56 0.86
N LEU A 102 7.93 -1.88 0.31
CA LEU A 102 8.30 -3.23 -0.10
C LEU A 102 8.85 -4.08 1.06
N SER A 103 9.08 -3.49 2.23
CA SER A 103 9.63 -4.20 3.38
C SER A 103 8.64 -5.26 3.88
N PRO A 104 9.08 -6.52 4.05
CA PRO A 104 8.19 -7.59 4.49
C PRO A 104 7.61 -7.25 5.87
N SER A 105 6.30 -7.36 6.01
CA SER A 105 5.65 -7.20 7.31
C SER A 105 6.25 -8.23 8.29
N PRO A 106 6.56 -7.84 9.55
CA PRO A 106 7.10 -8.78 10.53
C PRO A 106 6.17 -9.99 10.66
N ARG A 107 6.71 -11.19 10.37
CA ARG A 107 6.04 -12.45 10.73
C ARG A 107 6.10 -12.56 12.24
N LYS A 108 4.94 -12.47 12.90
CA LYS A 108 4.79 -12.91 14.29
C LYS A 108 4.97 -14.42 14.38
#